data_AF-C6REV0-F1
#
_entry.id   AF-C6REV0-F1
#
_cell.length_a   1.000
_cell.length_b   1.000
_cell.length_c   1.000
_cell.angle_alpha   90.00
_cell.angle_beta   90.00
_cell.angle_gamma   90.00
#
_symmetry.space_group_name_H-M   'P 1'
#
loop_
_entity.id
_entity.type
_entity.pdbx_description
1 polymer ?
#
loop_
_entity_poly.entity_id
_entity_poly.type
_entity_poly.pdbx_seq_one_letter_code
_entity_poly.pdbx_strand_id
1 'polypeptide(L)' 'MSSMKNKYIVRSRISEKKFREILWYFSADIEAVKIAEFTDISEKTINLALALSLRK' A
#
# COMPACT_ATOMS: atom_id res chain seq x y z
N MET A 1 2.11 -11.96 -21.61
CA MET A 1 0.97 -11.64 -20.73
C MET A 1 1.45 -10.67 -19.66
N SER A 2 1.20 -9.38 -19.84
CA SER A 2 1.51 -8.37 -18.82
C SER A 2 0.61 -8.63 -17.60
N SER A 3 1.21 -9.17 -16.54
CA SER A 3 0.63 -9.23 -15.19
C SER A 3 -0.12 -7.92 -14.94
N MET A 4 -1.42 -7.99 -14.64
CA MET A 4 -2.22 -6.82 -14.33
C MET A 4 -1.51 -6.01 -13.24
N LYS A 5 -0.99 -4.83 -13.59
CA LYS A 5 -0.57 -3.85 -12.59
C LYS A 5 -1.74 -3.68 -11.64
N ASN A 6 -1.52 -4.01 -10.38
CA ASN A 6 -2.56 -4.04 -9.36
C ASN A 6 -3.42 -2.75 -9.46
N LYS A 7 -4.71 -2.90 -9.75
CA LYS A 7 -5.61 -1.79 -10.12
C LYS A 7 -5.63 -0.67 -9.07
N TYR A 8 -5.33 -1.00 -7.82
CA TYR A 8 -5.27 -0.07 -6.70
C TYR A 8 -4.02 0.80 -6.71
N ILE A 9 -2.89 0.25 -7.16
CA ILE A 9 -1.62 0.96 -7.37
C ILE A 9 -1.82 2.04 -8.45
N VAL A 10 -2.54 1.69 -9.53
CA VAL A 10 -2.87 2.60 -10.63
C VAL A 10 -3.83 3.72 -10.20
N ARG A 11 -4.91 3.40 -9.46
CA ARG A 11 -5.89 4.41 -8.99
C ARG A 11 -5.31 5.37 -7.95
N SER A 12 -4.49 4.86 -7.03
CA SER A 12 -3.89 5.67 -5.96
C SER A 12 -2.61 6.39 -6.37
N ARG A 13 -2.15 6.23 -7.64
CA ARG A 13 -0.88 6.79 -8.16
C ARG A 13 0.34 6.38 -7.33
N ILE A 14 0.26 5.23 -6.66
CA ILE A 14 1.37 4.66 -5.90
C ILE A 14 2.21 3.84 -6.88
N SER A 15 3.53 3.77 -6.69
CA SER A 15 4.35 2.84 -7.47
C SER A 15 4.25 1.44 -6.89
N GLU A 16 4.44 0.40 -7.72
CA GLU A 16 4.41 -0.98 -7.22
C GLU A 16 5.46 -1.25 -6.14
N LYS A 17 6.63 -0.60 -6.27
CA LYS A 17 7.71 -0.65 -5.28
C LYS A 17 7.23 -0.16 -3.90
N LYS A 18 6.63 1.04 -3.83
CA LYS A 18 6.11 1.61 -2.58
C LYS A 18 4.98 0.76 -1.99
N PHE A 19 4.10 0.23 -2.83
CA PHE A 19 3.03 -0.66 -2.35
C PHE A 19 3.57 -1.94 -1.71
N ARG A 20 4.62 -2.54 -2.29
CA ARG A 20 5.27 -3.73 -1.72
C ARG A 20 5.97 -3.41 -0.39
N GLU A 21 6.55 -2.21 -0.28
CA GLU A 21 7.15 -1.70 0.96
C GLU A 21 6.10 -1.56 2.08
N ILE A 22 4.93 -1.00 1.78
CA ILE A 22 3.78 -0.94 2.71
C ILE A 22 3.38 -2.34 3.18
N LEU A 23 3.28 -3.32 2.27
CA LEU A 23 2.94 -4.70 2.63
C LEU A 23 4.02 -5.36 3.51
N TRP A 24 5.29 -5.04 3.28
CA TRP A 24 6.41 -5.53 4.09
C TRP A 24 6.31 -5.00 5.52
N TYR A 25 6.12 -3.69 5.68
CA TYR A 25 5.95 -3.08 7.01
C TYR A 25 4.68 -3.55 7.71
N PHE A 26 3.58 -3.72 6.97
CA PHE A 26 2.35 -4.29 7.51
C PHE A 26 2.55 -5.74 8.00
N SER A 27 3.30 -6.55 7.25
CA SER A 27 3.64 -7.93 7.66
C SER A 27 4.56 -7.98 8.88
N ALA A 28 5.32 -6.91 9.12
CA ALA A 28 6.16 -6.72 10.32
C ALA A 28 5.38 -6.09 11.49
N ASP A 29 4.05 -6.02 11.41
CA ASP A 29 3.15 -5.47 12.44
C ASP A 29 3.44 -4.01 12.82
N ILE A 30 3.91 -3.23 11.84
CA ILE A 30 4.17 -1.79 12.03
C ILE A 30 2.88 -1.01 11.83
N GLU A 31 2.61 -0.09 12.74
CA GLU A 31 1.46 0.81 12.67
C GLU A 31 1.48 1.68 11.40
N ALA A 32 0.29 1.90 10.83
CA ALA A 32 0.11 2.70 9.61
C ALA A 32 0.64 4.14 9.74
N VAL A 33 0.64 4.71 10.96
CA VAL A 33 1.21 6.04 11.25
C VAL A 33 2.72 6.07 10.98
N LYS A 34 3.45 5.05 11.46
CA LYS A 34 4.90 4.93 11.20
C LYS A 34 5.18 4.63 9.72
N ILE A 35 4.35 3.80 9.08
CA ILE A 35 4.47 3.53 7.63
C ILE A 35 4.26 4.82 6.82
N ALA A 36 3.35 5.69 7.25
CA ALA A 36 3.10 6.97 6.61
C ALA A 36 4.33 7.88 6.67
N GLU A 37 5.01 7.92 7.82
CA GLU A 37 6.28 8.64 8.02
C GLU A 37 7.41 8.07 7.14
N PHE A 38 7.50 6.74 6.98
CA PHE A 38 8.56 6.12 6.17
C PHE A 38 8.34 6.22 4.66
N THR A 39 7.08 6.28 4.21
CA THR A 39 6.76 6.18 2.77
C THR A 39 6.30 7.50 2.15
N ASP A 40 6.17 8.57 2.93
CA ASP A 40 5.55 9.86 2.56
C ASP A 40 4.16 9.68 1.95
N ILE A 41 3.40 8.71 2.45
CA ILE A 41 2.03 8.43 2.01
C ILE A 41 1.10 8.67 3.19
N SER A 42 -0.01 9.35 2.96
CA SER A 42 -0.97 9.59 4.04
C SER A 42 -1.48 8.27 4.63
N GLU A 43 -1.63 8.23 5.95
CA GLU A 43 -2.19 7.09 6.68
C GLU A 43 -3.54 6.65 6.08
N LYS A 44 -4.39 7.61 5.69
CA LYS A 44 -5.66 7.35 4.98
C LYS A 44 -5.47 6.55 3.70
N THR A 45 -4.45 6.87 2.91
CA THR A 45 -4.14 6.17 1.66
C THR A 45 -3.62 4.76 1.94
N ILE A 46 -2.80 4.57 2.97
CA ILE A 46 -2.31 3.24 3.41
C ILE A 46 -3.48 2.37 3.88
N ASN A 47 -4.35 2.90 4.75
CA ASN A 47 -5.54 2.20 5.23
C ASN A 47 -6.50 1.84 4.08
N LEU A 48 -6.69 2.74 3.11
CA LEU A 48 -7.47 2.45 1.92
C LEU A 48 -6.83 1.34 1.08
N ALA A 49 -5.53 1.36 0.88
CA ALA A 49 -4.80 0.37 0.10
C ALA A 49 -4.84 -1.02 0.76
N LEU A 50 -4.69 -1.10 2.08
CA LEU A 50 -4.81 -2.34 2.86
C LEU A 50 -6.25 -2.87 2.84
N ALA A 51 -7.24 -2.01 3.09
CA ALA A 51 -8.65 -2.38 3.09
C ALA A 51 -9.15 -2.88 1.72
N LEU A 52 -8.61 -2.33 0.62
CA LEU A 52 -8.89 -2.78 -0.75
C LEU A 52 -8.18 -4.10 -1.10
N SER A 53 -7.09 -4.42 -0.41
CA SER A 53 -6.35 -5.68 -0.59
C SER A 53 -6.99 -6.83 0.20
N LEU A 54 -7.69 -6.54 1.30
CA LEU A 54 -8.40 -7.53 2.15
C LEU A 54 -9.86 -7.77 1.74
N ARG A 55 -10.46 -6.87 0.95
CA ARG A 55 -11.77 -7.09 0.31
C ARG A 55 -11.64 -8.10 -0.83
N LYS A 56 -11.75 -9.39 -0.50
CA LYS A 56 -12.12 -10.44 -1.47
C LYS A 56 -13.62 -10.40 -1.72
#